data_AF-D2QFU2-F1
#
_entry.id   AF-D2QFU2-F1
#
_cell.length_a   1.000
_cell.length_b   1.000
_cell.length_c   1.000
_cell.angle_alpha   90.00
_cell.angle_beta   90.00
_cell.angle_gamma   90.00
#
_symmetry.space_group_name_H-M   'P 1'
#
loop_
_entity.id
_entity.type
_entity.pdbx_description
1 polymer ?
#
loop_
_entity_poly.entity_id
_entity_poly.type
_entity_poly.pdbx_seq_one_letter_code
_entity_poly.pdbx_strand_id
1 'polypeptide(L)'
;MFMHVSQLRRPTSVLVALVLGLFVVVMSCKNEDTPAPVLSITSFTPSSAPAGSTVVITGTAFNATPASNTVTFGGVPATVTGASTTSLTVVVPANAGTPIAVTSGGATVTSTTAFQLGNKPVVDVTGDITSDQKWTANNIYYLKGFVNVKAPATLTIEPGTVIKGGGKDVDPSGQQKGATLIIQAGAKINAAGTASAPIVFTSNKAAGSRSYGDWGGVVLIGKAPTNQPGATAFEGGIPGTLGTYSDVNDNSGVMQYVRIEFGGIALLANSEINGLTMYGVGAGTTLDHIQVSYSGDDSYEWFGGTVNAKYLIALRGFDDDWDTDWGWSGKVQYGVALRDPEVADQSASNGFESDNFNPGLPATGPNAGLPLTGGVFANMSNFVFSGTPSSAASPKGSGPFQSAMHLRRNTSLSIFNSLMVGYPEGLRLDAPTGTTGTLDNATSGAMQLRGLVLANMNTPVRGAGAITNDQATAFFGTAAFKNQIIASTDVAKLLLNAASFNLTAPNFLPQAGSPLLTGAIWDGKGADAFFTKETFIGAFGTSDWTKGWANFDPQNANYDK
;
A
#
# COMPACT_ATOMS: atom_id res chain seq x y z
N MET A 1 16.69 -101.33 -29.39
CA MET A 1 15.75 -102.37 -29.87
C MET A 1 14.44 -102.11 -29.16
N PHE A 2 13.37 -101.86 -29.93
CA PHE A 2 11.95 -102.17 -29.65
C PHE A 2 11.45 -102.05 -28.19
N MET A 3 10.30 -101.48 -27.85
CA MET A 3 9.16 -100.90 -28.53
C MET A 3 8.16 -100.63 -27.37
N HIS A 4 7.14 -99.83 -27.66
CA HIS A 4 5.78 -99.97 -27.13
C HIS A 4 5.43 -99.34 -25.77
N VAL A 5 4.64 -98.25 -25.69
CA VAL A 5 3.30 -97.96 -26.27
C VAL A 5 2.18 -98.60 -25.43
N SER A 6 1.70 -97.84 -24.43
CA SER A 6 0.37 -97.22 -24.45
C SER A 6 -0.91 -98.00 -24.05
N GLN A 7 -1.90 -97.18 -23.69
CA GLN A 7 -3.35 -97.29 -23.96
C GLN A 7 -4.28 -97.90 -22.88
N LEU A 8 -5.07 -96.97 -22.32
CA LEU A 8 -6.54 -96.94 -22.35
C LEU A 8 -7.33 -98.18 -21.89
N ARG A 9 -8.23 -97.97 -20.92
CA ARG A 9 -9.69 -97.93 -21.12
C ARG A 9 -10.46 -97.64 -19.82
N ARG A 10 -11.32 -96.62 -19.85
CA ARG A 10 -12.55 -96.44 -19.05
C ARG A 10 -13.63 -97.41 -19.60
N PRO A 11 -14.72 -97.81 -18.89
CA PRO A 11 -15.68 -96.86 -18.29
C PRO A 11 -16.57 -97.31 -17.09
N THR A 12 -17.31 -96.31 -16.59
CA THR A 12 -18.70 -96.33 -16.03
C THR A 12 -19.01 -96.95 -14.66
N SER A 13 -19.43 -96.04 -13.76
CA SER A 13 -20.73 -96.03 -13.07
C SER A 13 -20.79 -96.34 -11.56
N VAL A 14 -21.19 -95.29 -10.82
CA VAL A 14 -22.29 -95.25 -9.84
C VAL A 14 -21.96 -95.33 -8.32
N LEU A 15 -22.50 -94.31 -7.62
CA LEU A 15 -22.97 -94.21 -6.23
C LEU A 15 -22.02 -93.85 -5.05
N VAL A 16 -22.14 -92.59 -4.61
CA VAL A 16 -22.51 -92.10 -3.26
C VAL A 16 -22.01 -92.87 -2.02
N ALA A 17 -21.14 -92.24 -1.21
CA ALA A 17 -21.49 -91.73 0.13
C ALA A 17 -20.31 -90.99 0.76
N LEU A 18 -20.60 -89.74 1.15
CA LEU A 18 -19.73 -88.69 1.65
C LEU A 18 -19.66 -88.78 3.19
N VAL A 19 -18.47 -88.86 3.78
CA VAL A 19 -18.26 -88.49 5.20
C VAL A 19 -17.12 -87.50 5.24
N LEU A 20 -17.49 -86.22 5.46
CA LEU A 20 -16.61 -85.07 5.52
C LEU A 20 -15.95 -85.03 6.90
N GLY A 21 -14.65 -85.30 6.97
CA GLY A 21 -13.84 -85.04 8.15
C GLY A 21 -13.57 -83.54 8.31
N LEU A 22 -14.16 -82.94 9.34
CA LEU A 22 -13.97 -81.54 9.71
C LEU A 22 -12.62 -81.37 10.44
N PHE A 23 -11.57 -81.03 9.69
CA PHE A 23 -10.33 -80.49 10.26
C PHE A 23 -10.58 -79.03 10.63
N VAL A 24 -10.79 -78.77 11.92
CA VAL A 24 -10.83 -77.40 12.45
C VAL A 24 -9.41 -76.88 12.50
N VAL A 25 -9.02 -76.10 11.49
CA VAL A 25 -7.87 -75.20 11.57
C VAL A 25 -8.26 -74.07 12.51
N VAL A 26 -7.75 -74.10 13.74
CA VAL A 26 -7.81 -72.95 14.64
C VAL A 26 -6.84 -71.90 14.11
N MET A 27 -7.29 -71.11 13.13
CA MET A 27 -6.74 -69.78 12.90
C MET A 27 -7.03 -68.98 14.16
N SER A 28 -6.06 -68.93 15.06
CA SER A 28 -6.02 -67.92 16.12
C SER A 28 -5.96 -66.56 15.44
N CYS A 29 -7.12 -65.97 15.16
CA CYS A 29 -7.25 -64.54 14.98
C CYS A 29 -6.82 -63.94 16.32
N LYS A 30 -5.57 -63.49 16.41
CA LYS A 30 -5.23 -62.49 17.40
C LYS A 30 -6.03 -61.24 17.00
N ASN A 31 -7.22 -61.08 17.58
CA ASN A 31 -7.79 -59.77 17.77
C ASN A 31 -6.85 -59.06 18.75
N GLU A 32 -5.72 -58.55 18.25
CA GLU A 32 -5.13 -57.37 18.84
C GLU A 32 -6.12 -56.24 18.53
N ASP A 33 -7.21 -56.17 19.30
CA ASP A 33 -8.11 -55.03 19.33
C ASP A 33 -7.35 -53.88 19.99
N THR A 34 -6.27 -53.43 19.35
CA THR A 34 -5.62 -52.18 19.73
C THR A 34 -6.63 -51.09 19.39
N PRO A 35 -7.14 -50.34 20.38
CA PRO A 35 -8.12 -49.29 20.12
C PRO A 35 -7.57 -48.35 19.05
N ALA A 36 -8.41 -47.96 18.09
CA ALA A 36 -8.01 -46.99 17.08
C ALA A 36 -7.44 -45.74 17.79
N PRO A 37 -6.30 -45.20 17.33
CA PRO A 37 -5.70 -44.04 17.97
C PRO A 37 -6.73 -42.90 18.02
N VAL A 38 -6.92 -42.33 19.22
CA VAL A 38 -7.79 -41.18 19.43
C VAL A 38 -7.04 -39.92 19.02
N LEU A 39 -7.74 -38.94 18.46
CA LEU A 39 -7.16 -37.64 18.12
C LEU A 39 -6.51 -37.04 19.37
N SER A 40 -5.24 -36.62 19.27
CA SER A 40 -4.54 -35.99 20.39
C SER A 40 -3.46 -35.03 19.89
N ILE A 41 -3.08 -34.08 20.74
CA ILE A 41 -1.84 -33.30 20.62
C ILE A 41 -0.96 -33.70 21.80
N THR A 42 0.18 -34.32 21.53
CA THR A 42 1.14 -34.73 22.56
C THR A 42 2.14 -33.62 22.86
N SER A 43 2.59 -32.91 21.83
CA SER A 43 3.57 -31.83 21.95
C SER A 43 3.54 -30.95 20.69
N PHE A 44 4.21 -29.80 20.77
CA PHE A 44 4.56 -29.01 19.59
C PHE A 44 5.94 -28.40 19.80
N THR A 45 6.68 -28.19 18.71
CA THR A 45 8.00 -27.58 18.75
C THR A 45 8.23 -26.67 17.55
N PRO A 46 8.85 -25.49 17.74
CA PRO A 46 9.16 -24.86 19.03
C PRO A 46 7.90 -24.43 19.80
N SER A 47 8.00 -24.25 21.13
CA SER A 47 6.88 -23.77 21.96
C SER A 47 6.68 -22.25 21.91
N SER A 48 7.65 -21.54 21.35
CA SER A 48 7.62 -20.10 21.08
C SER A 48 8.22 -19.83 19.71
N ALA A 49 7.50 -19.12 18.85
CA ALA A 49 8.01 -18.72 17.54
C ALA A 49 7.25 -17.50 16.98
N PRO A 50 7.87 -16.69 16.13
CA PRO A 50 7.19 -15.55 15.50
C PRO A 50 6.20 -15.98 14.41
N ALA A 51 5.32 -15.07 14.01
CA ALA A 51 4.45 -15.28 12.87
C ALA A 51 5.25 -15.59 11.58
N GLY A 52 4.70 -16.47 10.72
CA GLY A 52 5.34 -16.93 9.48
C GLY A 52 6.39 -18.05 9.66
N SER A 53 6.81 -18.33 10.90
CA SER A 53 7.67 -19.47 11.19
C SER A 53 6.92 -20.81 11.12
N THR A 54 7.67 -21.91 11.08
CA THR A 54 7.09 -23.26 11.11
C THR A 54 7.06 -23.82 12.52
N VAL A 55 5.92 -24.38 12.91
CA VAL A 55 5.76 -25.20 14.12
C VAL A 55 5.37 -26.61 13.69
N VAL A 56 5.94 -27.61 14.35
CA VAL A 56 5.58 -29.02 14.18
C VAL A 56 4.72 -29.43 15.37
N ILE A 57 3.48 -29.86 15.09
CA ILE A 57 2.55 -30.40 16.09
C ILE A 57 2.63 -31.92 16.03
N THR A 58 2.98 -32.55 17.14
CA THR A 58 3.04 -34.01 17.28
C THR A 58 1.80 -34.50 18.03
N GLY A 59 1.25 -35.64 17.58
CA GLY A 59 0.04 -36.20 18.16
C GLY A 59 -0.33 -37.54 17.55
N THR A 60 -1.62 -37.85 17.55
CA THR A 60 -2.17 -39.09 17.00
C THR A 60 -3.45 -38.81 16.23
N ALA A 61 -3.75 -39.67 15.25
CA ALA A 61 -4.97 -39.66 14.43
C ALA A 61 -5.25 -38.34 13.68
N PHE A 62 -4.18 -37.65 13.27
CA PHE A 62 -4.30 -36.60 12.26
C PHE A 62 -4.59 -37.21 10.88
N ASN A 63 -5.15 -36.42 9.98
CA ASN A 63 -5.34 -36.85 8.59
C ASN A 63 -4.01 -36.66 7.83
N ALA A 64 -3.58 -37.67 7.08
CA ALA A 64 -2.36 -37.58 6.27
C ALA A 64 -2.43 -36.55 5.13
N THR A 65 -3.63 -36.06 4.79
CA THR A 65 -3.83 -34.98 3.83
C THR A 65 -3.86 -33.63 4.55
N PRO A 66 -2.93 -32.69 4.28
CA PRO A 66 -2.86 -31.40 4.97
C PRO A 66 -4.19 -30.64 4.99
N ALA A 67 -4.86 -30.53 3.84
CA ALA A 67 -6.12 -29.82 3.68
C ALA A 67 -7.32 -30.45 4.43
N SER A 68 -7.17 -31.67 4.95
CA SER A 68 -8.18 -32.36 5.77
C SER A 68 -7.99 -32.14 7.27
N ASN A 69 -7.03 -31.29 7.67
CA ASN A 69 -6.87 -30.84 9.05
C ASN A 69 -7.14 -29.34 9.11
N THR A 70 -7.81 -28.89 10.17
CA THR A 70 -7.94 -27.47 10.49
C THR A 70 -7.16 -27.19 11.75
N VAL A 71 -6.20 -26.27 11.68
CA VAL A 71 -5.37 -25.88 12.84
C VAL A 71 -5.63 -24.41 13.16
N THR A 72 -5.76 -24.08 14.44
CA THR A 72 -5.85 -22.70 14.92
C THR A 72 -4.89 -22.45 16.08
N PHE A 73 -4.41 -21.22 16.24
CA PHE A 73 -3.62 -20.73 17.37
C PHE A 73 -4.41 -19.65 18.09
N GLY A 74 -4.99 -19.96 19.25
CA GLY A 74 -5.88 -19.01 19.96
C GLY A 74 -7.10 -18.60 19.12
N GLY A 75 -7.62 -19.53 18.31
CA GLY A 75 -8.73 -19.27 17.38
C GLY A 75 -8.33 -18.69 16.02
N VAL A 76 -7.07 -18.29 15.83
CA VAL A 76 -6.58 -17.79 14.52
C VAL A 76 -6.22 -18.97 13.61
N PRO A 77 -6.82 -19.11 12.41
CA PRO A 77 -6.49 -20.19 11.47
C PRO A 77 -5.03 -20.18 11.03
N ALA A 78 -4.42 -21.36 10.98
CA ALA A 78 -3.04 -21.58 10.53
C ALA A 78 -3.02 -22.43 9.25
N THR A 79 -2.02 -22.20 8.40
CA THR A 79 -1.82 -23.00 7.18
C THR A 79 -1.08 -24.30 7.51
N VAL A 80 -1.68 -25.44 7.15
CA VAL A 80 -1.05 -26.76 7.26
C VAL A 80 -0.30 -27.07 5.97
N THR A 81 1.02 -27.17 6.03
CA THR A 81 1.89 -27.38 4.85
C THR A 81 2.38 -28.81 4.70
N GLY A 82 2.30 -29.61 5.78
CA GLY A 82 2.64 -31.02 5.77
C GLY A 82 1.82 -31.78 6.81
N ALA A 83 1.51 -33.05 6.53
CA ALA A 83 0.73 -33.87 7.43
C ALA A 83 1.10 -35.36 7.33
N SER A 84 1.09 -36.03 8.47
CA SER A 84 1.07 -37.48 8.63
C SER A 84 0.03 -37.82 9.71
N THR A 85 -0.18 -39.10 10.02
CA THR A 85 -1.10 -39.50 11.09
C THR A 85 -0.64 -39.11 12.50
N THR A 86 0.61 -38.67 12.66
CA THR A 86 1.22 -38.33 13.95
C THR A 86 1.92 -36.97 14.00
N SER A 87 1.98 -36.25 12.87
CA SER A 87 2.65 -34.96 12.77
C SER A 87 1.94 -34.01 11.81
N LEU A 88 1.82 -32.74 12.19
CA LEU A 88 1.42 -31.64 11.30
C LEU A 88 2.52 -30.59 11.27
N THR A 89 2.92 -30.18 10.07
CA THR A 89 3.77 -29.01 9.84
C THR A 89 2.86 -27.82 9.55
N VAL A 90 2.93 -26.79 10.39
CA VAL A 90 2.04 -25.62 10.30
C VAL A 90 2.82 -24.32 10.30
N VAL A 91 2.32 -23.33 9.57
CA VAL A 91 2.86 -21.95 9.59
C VAL A 91 2.13 -21.16 10.67
N VAL A 92 2.88 -20.55 11.60
CA VAL A 92 2.32 -19.71 12.67
C VAL A 92 1.61 -18.50 12.06
N PRO A 93 0.30 -18.30 12.30
CA PRO A 93 -0.41 -17.17 11.73
C PRO A 93 -0.06 -15.85 12.44
N ALA A 94 -0.32 -14.72 11.79
CA ALA A 94 -0.25 -13.42 12.44
C ALA A 94 -1.22 -13.37 13.64
N ASN A 95 -0.80 -12.75 14.75
CA ASN A 95 -1.57 -12.69 16.01
C ASN A 95 -1.90 -14.07 16.61
N ALA A 96 -1.09 -15.10 16.33
CA ALA A 96 -1.25 -16.43 16.93
C ALA A 96 -1.34 -16.35 18.46
N GLY A 97 -2.34 -17.03 19.02
CA GLY A 97 -2.55 -17.14 20.46
C GLY A 97 -2.47 -18.58 20.96
N THR A 98 -3.09 -18.81 22.12
CA THR A 98 -3.18 -20.11 22.79
C THR A 98 -4.64 -20.40 23.17
N PRO A 99 -5.10 -21.67 23.17
CA PRO A 99 -4.38 -22.91 22.85
C PRO A 99 -4.20 -23.14 21.34
N ILE A 100 -3.33 -24.07 20.96
CA ILE A 100 -3.35 -24.64 19.61
C ILE A 100 -4.51 -25.63 19.55
N ALA A 101 -5.41 -25.51 18.58
CA ALA A 101 -6.48 -26.47 18.35
C ALA A 101 -6.31 -27.18 17.00
N VAL A 102 -6.45 -28.49 16.98
CA VAL A 102 -6.44 -29.32 15.76
C VAL A 102 -7.81 -29.98 15.63
N THR A 103 -8.45 -29.79 14.48
CA THR A 103 -9.67 -30.51 14.08
C THR A 103 -9.34 -31.46 12.95
N SER A 104 -9.67 -32.74 13.12
CA SER A 104 -9.47 -33.80 12.13
C SER A 104 -10.57 -34.86 12.26
N GLY A 105 -11.13 -35.31 11.14
CA GLY A 105 -12.19 -36.34 11.14
C GLY A 105 -13.45 -35.97 11.93
N GLY A 106 -13.75 -34.67 12.08
CA GLY A 106 -14.90 -34.17 12.84
C GLY A 106 -14.69 -34.04 14.35
N ALA A 107 -13.53 -34.46 14.88
CA ALA A 107 -13.15 -34.25 16.28
C ALA A 107 -12.17 -33.08 16.42
N THR A 108 -12.20 -32.38 17.55
CA THR A 108 -11.29 -31.27 17.88
C THR A 108 -10.58 -31.52 19.21
N VAL A 109 -9.27 -31.28 19.23
CA VAL A 109 -8.43 -31.33 20.45
C VAL A 109 -7.60 -30.06 20.58
N THR A 110 -7.26 -29.70 21.81
CA THR A 110 -6.46 -28.52 22.14
C THR A 110 -5.17 -28.91 22.85
N SER A 111 -4.11 -28.12 22.64
CA SER A 111 -2.85 -28.28 23.35
C SER A 111 -3.01 -27.97 24.85
N THR A 112 -2.29 -28.71 25.68
CA THR A 112 -2.23 -28.46 27.14
C THR A 112 -1.18 -27.42 27.50
N THR A 113 -0.10 -27.34 26.73
CA THR A 113 0.92 -26.29 26.84
C THR A 113 0.53 -25.07 26.01
N ALA A 114 0.86 -23.89 26.53
CA ALA A 114 0.61 -22.62 25.84
C ALA A 114 1.70 -22.36 24.80
N PHE A 115 1.29 -22.05 23.56
CA PHE A 115 2.18 -21.47 22.56
C PHE A 115 2.41 -19.99 22.87
N GLN A 116 3.64 -19.51 22.69
CA GLN A 116 3.99 -18.11 22.84
C GLN A 116 4.36 -17.52 21.47
N LEU A 117 3.70 -16.43 21.08
CA LEU A 117 4.11 -15.70 19.88
C LEU A 117 5.42 -14.94 20.19
N GLY A 118 6.51 -15.40 19.58
CA GLY A 118 7.85 -14.84 19.76
C GLY A 118 8.10 -13.62 18.89
N ASN A 119 9.16 -12.87 19.18
CA ASN A 119 9.58 -11.77 18.32
C ASN A 119 10.22 -12.30 17.03
N LYS A 120 10.03 -11.58 15.92
CA LYS A 120 10.73 -11.86 14.65
C LYS A 120 12.24 -11.58 14.79
N PRO A 121 13.13 -12.42 14.20
CA PRO A 121 14.53 -12.08 14.05
C PRO A 121 14.70 -10.76 13.29
N VAL A 122 15.68 -9.96 13.68
CA VAL A 122 16.01 -8.69 13.04
C VAL A 122 17.24 -8.88 12.15
N VAL A 123 17.12 -8.47 10.89
CA VAL A 123 18.21 -8.42 9.92
C VAL A 123 18.57 -6.96 9.68
N ASP A 124 19.76 -6.55 10.12
CA ASP A 124 20.29 -5.22 9.80
C ASP A 124 20.60 -5.12 8.30
N VAL A 125 20.16 -4.03 7.67
CA VAL A 125 20.38 -3.73 6.25
C VAL A 125 21.00 -2.36 6.10
N THR A 126 22.15 -2.28 5.42
CA THR A 126 22.92 -1.05 5.22
C THR A 126 23.55 -1.04 3.83
N GLY A 127 23.86 0.16 3.32
CA GLY A 127 24.68 0.33 2.12
C GLY A 127 24.04 -0.16 0.81
N ASP A 128 24.84 -0.73 -0.08
CA ASP A 128 24.40 -1.09 -1.42
C ASP A 128 23.95 -2.56 -1.52
N ILE A 129 22.80 -2.78 -2.16
CA ILE A 129 22.32 -4.08 -2.64
C ILE A 129 22.60 -4.15 -4.14
N THR A 130 23.62 -4.91 -4.53
CA THR A 130 24.13 -5.01 -5.91
C THR A 130 23.80 -6.34 -6.60
N SER A 131 23.16 -7.27 -5.89
CA SER A 131 22.63 -8.53 -6.42
C SER A 131 21.22 -8.76 -5.90
N ASP A 132 20.46 -9.62 -6.58
CA ASP A 132 19.10 -9.95 -6.19
C ASP A 132 19.05 -10.43 -4.73
N GLN A 133 18.09 -9.88 -4.00
CA GLN A 133 17.81 -10.25 -2.62
C GLN A 133 16.33 -10.55 -2.43
N LYS A 134 16.06 -11.45 -1.49
CA LYS A 134 14.70 -11.79 -1.07
C LYS A 134 14.54 -11.53 0.42
N TRP A 135 13.58 -10.69 0.77
CA TRP A 135 13.18 -10.39 2.14
C TRP A 135 11.91 -11.17 2.50
N THR A 136 11.93 -11.85 3.64
CA THR A 136 10.92 -12.85 4.01
C THR A 136 10.08 -12.42 5.22
N ALA A 137 8.83 -12.88 5.28
CA ALA A 137 7.85 -12.39 6.26
C ALA A 137 8.14 -12.81 7.72
N ASN A 138 8.99 -13.83 7.90
CA ASN A 138 9.44 -14.32 9.19
C ASN A 138 10.56 -13.46 9.82
N ASN A 139 11.08 -12.46 9.10
CA ASN A 139 12.10 -11.53 9.60
C ASN A 139 11.55 -10.10 9.67
N ILE A 140 12.20 -9.27 10.49
CA ILE A 140 12.15 -7.81 10.41
C ILE A 140 13.43 -7.35 9.73
N TYR A 141 13.31 -6.51 8.71
CA TYR A 141 14.48 -5.89 8.06
C TYR A 141 14.67 -4.48 8.63
N TYR A 142 15.77 -4.24 9.32
CA TYR A 142 16.06 -2.96 9.96
C TYR A 142 17.04 -2.16 9.11
N LEU A 143 16.53 -1.14 8.42
CA LEU A 143 17.30 -0.24 7.56
C LEU A 143 18.08 0.76 8.42
N LYS A 144 19.37 0.97 8.11
CA LYS A 144 20.19 2.02 8.75
C LYS A 144 20.94 2.84 7.70
N GLY A 145 20.79 4.15 7.76
CA GLY A 145 21.28 5.05 6.71
C GLY A 145 20.66 4.74 5.35
N PHE A 146 21.29 5.20 4.28
CA PHE A 146 20.79 4.92 2.94
C PHE A 146 21.07 3.48 2.52
N VAL A 147 20.02 2.80 2.08
CA VAL A 147 20.05 1.47 1.50
C VAL A 147 19.73 1.57 0.02
N ASN A 148 20.73 1.40 -0.85
CA ASN A 148 20.59 1.59 -2.29
C ASN A 148 20.48 0.23 -2.99
N VAL A 149 19.34 -0.04 -3.62
CA VAL A 149 19.23 -1.15 -4.57
C VAL A 149 19.75 -0.66 -5.91
N LYS A 150 20.87 -1.23 -6.38
CA LYS A 150 21.58 -0.77 -7.58
C LYS A 150 21.40 -1.75 -8.72
N ALA A 151 21.27 -1.20 -9.93
CA ALA A 151 21.12 -2.02 -11.13
C ALA A 151 22.31 -3.01 -11.28
N PRO A 152 22.05 -4.27 -11.71
CA PRO A 152 20.78 -4.79 -12.19
C PRO A 152 19.90 -5.46 -11.12
N ALA A 153 20.17 -5.26 -9.83
CA ALA A 153 19.53 -6.00 -8.75
C ALA A 153 18.01 -5.79 -8.67
N THR A 154 17.30 -6.86 -8.31
CA THR A 154 15.91 -6.86 -7.90
C THR A 154 15.79 -7.19 -6.41
N LEU A 155 15.17 -6.30 -5.65
CA LEU A 155 14.77 -6.57 -4.27
C LEU A 155 13.35 -7.15 -4.25
N THR A 156 13.21 -8.42 -3.90
CA THR A 156 11.90 -9.08 -3.73
C THR A 156 11.51 -9.12 -2.25
N ILE A 157 10.30 -8.69 -1.92
CA ILE A 157 9.78 -8.64 -0.55
C ILE A 157 8.50 -9.48 -0.47
N GLU A 158 8.48 -10.49 0.41
CA GLU A 158 7.30 -11.35 0.59
C GLU A 158 6.13 -10.59 1.25
N PRO A 159 4.87 -10.95 0.93
CA PRO A 159 3.70 -10.44 1.65
C PRO A 159 3.82 -10.58 3.17
N GLY A 160 3.40 -9.56 3.93
CA GLY A 160 3.46 -9.58 5.40
C GLY A 160 4.85 -9.30 6.00
N THR A 161 5.86 -8.99 5.17
CA THR A 161 7.18 -8.57 5.64
C THR A 161 7.10 -7.20 6.31
N VAL A 162 7.82 -7.07 7.43
CA VAL A 162 7.98 -5.82 8.16
C VAL A 162 9.39 -5.29 7.94
N ILE A 163 9.47 -4.03 7.56
CA ILE A 163 10.70 -3.28 7.33
C ILE A 163 10.66 -2.08 8.28
N LYS A 164 11.70 -1.91 9.09
CA LYS A 164 11.84 -0.82 10.04
C LYS A 164 12.91 0.16 9.59
N GLY A 165 12.60 1.45 9.55
CA GLY A 165 13.55 2.51 9.29
C GLY A 165 14.16 3.05 10.58
N GLY A 166 15.49 3.14 10.62
CA GLY A 166 16.24 3.80 11.69
C GLY A 166 16.32 5.32 11.53
N GLY A 167 16.42 6.01 12.66
CA GLY A 167 16.67 7.45 12.69
C GLY A 167 18.11 7.81 12.26
N LYS A 168 18.39 9.11 12.24
CA LYS A 168 19.71 9.67 11.87
C LYS A 168 20.85 9.17 12.79
N ASP A 169 20.52 8.84 14.03
CA ASP A 169 21.44 8.41 15.08
C ASP A 169 22.07 7.04 14.83
N VAL A 170 21.45 6.21 13.99
CA VAL A 170 21.93 4.86 13.66
C VAL A 170 22.59 4.75 12.29
N ASP A 171 22.83 5.87 11.59
CA ASP A 171 23.51 5.89 10.29
C ASP A 171 24.97 5.39 10.42
N PRO A 172 25.32 4.25 9.81
CA PRO A 172 26.67 3.69 9.91
C PRO A 172 27.73 4.53 9.19
N SER A 173 27.34 5.44 8.30
CA SER A 173 28.27 6.34 7.60
C SER A 173 28.68 7.56 8.44
N GLY A 174 28.00 7.80 9.57
CA GLY A 174 28.21 8.98 10.41
C GLY A 174 27.74 10.30 9.78
N GLN A 175 27.04 10.25 8.64
CA GLN A 175 26.54 11.43 7.93
C GLN A 175 25.16 11.88 8.44
N GLN A 176 24.64 11.24 9.49
CA GLN A 176 23.33 11.53 10.11
C GLN A 176 22.17 11.43 9.13
N LYS A 177 22.23 10.43 8.24
CA LYS A 177 21.17 10.13 7.27
C LYS A 177 20.09 9.27 7.92
N GLY A 178 18.86 9.76 7.94
CA GLY A 178 17.71 8.91 8.28
C GLY A 178 17.63 7.72 7.32
N ALA A 179 17.29 6.55 7.83
CA ALA A 179 17.27 5.35 7.01
C ALA A 179 16.31 5.53 5.84
N THR A 180 16.72 5.18 4.62
CA THR A 180 15.91 5.37 3.40
C THR A 180 16.16 4.20 2.46
N LEU A 181 15.10 3.60 1.93
CA LEU A 181 15.21 2.58 0.88
C LEU A 181 15.15 3.28 -0.49
N ILE A 182 16.22 3.15 -1.27
CA ILE A 182 16.37 3.86 -2.54
C ILE A 182 16.52 2.82 -3.66
N ILE A 183 15.54 2.74 -4.56
CA ILE A 183 15.60 1.92 -5.77
C ILE A 183 16.18 2.78 -6.88
N GLN A 184 17.46 2.57 -7.20
CA GLN A 184 18.18 3.37 -8.20
C GLN A 184 17.76 3.02 -9.63
N ALA A 185 17.99 3.94 -10.57
CA ALA A 185 17.61 3.76 -11.98
C ALA A 185 18.10 2.43 -12.57
N GLY A 186 17.16 1.61 -13.05
CA GLY A 186 17.42 0.29 -13.63
C GLY A 186 17.53 -0.87 -12.63
N ALA A 187 17.47 -0.61 -11.33
CA ALA A 187 17.16 -1.62 -10.31
C ALA A 187 15.64 -1.80 -10.21
N LYS A 188 15.20 -2.83 -9.47
CA LYS A 188 13.77 -3.10 -9.28
C LYS A 188 13.41 -3.43 -7.83
N ILE A 189 12.18 -3.10 -7.46
CA ILE A 189 11.51 -3.62 -6.27
C ILE A 189 10.33 -4.51 -6.67
N ASN A 190 10.18 -5.66 -6.02
CA ASN A 190 9.00 -6.50 -6.12
C ASN A 190 8.40 -6.65 -4.72
N ALA A 191 7.60 -5.67 -4.33
CA ALA A 191 6.86 -5.61 -3.07
C ALA A 191 5.37 -5.82 -3.33
N ALA A 192 5.00 -7.04 -3.73
CA ALA A 192 3.62 -7.42 -4.01
C ALA A 192 2.99 -8.08 -2.77
N GLY A 193 2.54 -7.25 -1.83
CA GLY A 193 1.73 -7.68 -0.68
C GLY A 193 0.33 -8.14 -1.08
N THR A 194 -0.49 -8.48 -0.08
CA THR A 194 -1.91 -8.81 -0.30
C THR A 194 -2.77 -8.06 0.70
N ALA A 195 -4.08 -7.96 0.46
CA ALA A 195 -4.97 -7.28 1.38
C ALA A 195 -4.90 -7.85 2.81
N SER A 196 -4.76 -9.17 2.96
CA SER A 196 -4.63 -9.85 4.26
C SER A 196 -3.21 -9.86 4.83
N ALA A 197 -2.20 -9.57 4.02
CA ALA A 197 -0.79 -9.57 4.42
C ALA A 197 -0.05 -8.43 3.70
N PRO A 198 -0.34 -7.16 4.07
CA PRO A 198 0.35 -6.02 3.49
C PRO A 198 1.82 -6.02 3.89
N ILE A 199 2.68 -5.47 3.03
CA ILE A 199 4.07 -5.19 3.37
C ILE A 199 4.12 -3.87 4.12
N VAL A 200 4.82 -3.82 5.25
CA VAL A 200 4.83 -2.64 6.14
C VAL A 200 6.25 -2.10 6.27
N PHE A 201 6.46 -0.89 5.76
CA PHE A 201 7.62 -0.05 6.07
C PHE A 201 7.22 0.92 7.19
N THR A 202 7.94 0.93 8.31
CA THR A 202 7.54 1.71 9.50
C THR A 202 8.73 2.17 10.33
N SER A 203 8.49 3.01 11.34
CA SER A 203 9.50 3.45 12.29
C SER A 203 10.06 2.28 13.14
N ASN A 204 11.35 2.32 13.44
CA ASN A 204 11.94 1.38 14.40
C ASN A 204 11.52 1.64 15.86
N LYS A 205 10.93 2.80 16.16
CA LYS A 205 10.48 3.12 17.53
C LYS A 205 9.33 2.21 17.97
N ALA A 206 9.26 1.99 19.28
CA ALA A 206 8.21 1.21 19.91
C ALA A 206 6.82 1.79 19.63
N ALA A 207 5.79 0.93 19.59
CA ALA A 207 4.40 1.35 19.52
C ALA A 207 4.11 2.37 20.63
N GLY A 208 3.40 3.44 20.29
CA GLY A 208 3.12 4.58 21.18
C GLY A 208 4.17 5.69 21.17
N SER A 209 5.40 5.41 20.71
CA SER A 209 6.54 6.35 20.76
C SER A 209 7.04 6.81 19.38
N ARG A 210 6.28 6.53 18.31
CA ARG A 210 6.60 6.93 16.93
C ARG A 210 6.22 8.38 16.68
N SER A 211 6.90 9.02 15.74
CA SER A 211 6.65 10.40 15.33
C SER A 211 6.76 10.53 13.81
N TYR A 212 6.20 11.62 13.30
CA TYR A 212 6.39 12.06 11.93
C TYR A 212 7.88 12.13 11.59
N GLY A 213 8.28 11.59 10.42
CA GLY A 213 9.66 11.65 9.95
C GLY A 213 10.68 10.92 10.81
N ASP A 214 10.29 9.81 11.43
CA ASP A 214 11.22 8.98 12.18
C ASP A 214 12.32 8.37 11.29
N TRP A 215 12.05 8.20 10.00
CA TRP A 215 12.98 7.71 8.98
C TRP A 215 12.64 8.33 7.61
N GLY A 216 13.47 8.09 6.60
CA GLY A 216 13.40 8.81 5.33
C GLY A 216 12.42 8.29 4.29
N GLY A 217 11.74 7.17 4.49
CA GLY A 217 10.76 6.67 3.52
C GLY A 217 11.36 5.87 2.36
N VAL A 218 10.60 5.77 1.26
CA VAL A 218 10.95 4.97 0.09
C VAL A 218 11.11 5.88 -1.13
N VAL A 219 12.21 5.68 -1.86
CA VAL A 219 12.52 6.43 -3.08
C VAL A 219 12.57 5.47 -4.26
N LEU A 220 11.84 5.80 -5.32
CA LEU A 220 11.92 5.12 -6.62
C LEU A 220 12.54 6.07 -7.65
N ILE A 221 13.60 5.63 -8.32
CA ILE A 221 14.25 6.38 -9.40
C ILE A 221 14.12 5.54 -10.67
N GLY A 222 13.38 6.07 -11.65
CA GLY A 222 13.17 5.43 -12.94
C GLY A 222 13.92 6.11 -14.09
N LYS A 223 13.56 5.71 -15.31
CA LYS A 223 14.13 6.18 -16.58
C LYS A 223 13.07 6.83 -17.50
N ALA A 224 11.93 7.22 -16.95
CA ALA A 224 10.96 8.04 -17.65
C ALA A 224 11.39 9.52 -17.65
N PRO A 225 10.94 10.31 -18.64
CA PRO A 225 11.39 11.69 -18.80
C PRO A 225 10.94 12.58 -17.64
N THR A 226 11.78 13.56 -17.31
CA THR A 226 11.46 14.72 -16.47
C THR A 226 11.64 15.99 -17.28
N ASN A 227 11.23 17.13 -16.73
CA ASN A 227 11.45 18.44 -17.34
C ASN A 227 12.70 19.15 -16.78
N GLN A 228 13.54 18.45 -16.01
CA GLN A 228 14.75 19.01 -15.42
C GLN A 228 16.00 18.65 -16.24
N PRO A 229 17.08 19.46 -16.15
CA PRO A 229 18.36 19.10 -16.75
C PRO A 229 18.88 17.72 -16.28
N GLY A 230 19.44 16.94 -17.21
CA GLY A 230 20.07 15.65 -16.92
C GLY A 230 21.43 15.80 -16.24
N ALA A 231 21.40 16.25 -14.99
CA ALA A 231 22.48 16.37 -14.00
C ALA A 231 21.96 17.00 -12.70
N THR A 232 20.68 17.40 -12.63
CA THR A 232 20.06 17.90 -11.41
C THR A 232 20.18 16.87 -10.29
N ALA A 233 20.68 17.32 -9.14
CA ALA A 233 20.79 16.49 -7.94
C ALA A 233 19.41 16.14 -7.41
N PHE A 234 19.29 14.96 -6.81
CA PHE A 234 18.09 14.60 -6.06
C PHE A 234 18.04 15.37 -4.74
N GLU A 235 16.83 15.66 -4.27
CA GLU A 235 16.62 16.27 -2.97
C GLU A 235 16.91 15.30 -1.82
N GLY A 236 16.96 15.81 -0.59
CA GLY A 236 17.27 15.02 0.61
C GLY A 236 18.69 14.46 0.64
N GLY A 237 19.60 14.94 -0.22
CA GLY A 237 20.96 14.41 -0.32
C GLY A 237 21.03 12.96 -0.82
N ILE A 238 19.97 12.48 -1.48
CA ILE A 238 19.92 11.16 -2.13
C ILE A 238 21.09 11.03 -3.11
N PRO A 239 21.85 9.91 -3.11
CA PRO A 239 23.01 9.78 -3.97
C PRO A 239 22.63 9.71 -5.45
N GLY A 240 23.27 10.56 -6.26
CA GLY A 240 23.14 10.55 -7.71
C GLY A 240 22.54 11.83 -8.27
N THR A 241 22.21 11.79 -9.55
CA THR A 241 21.58 12.89 -10.29
C THR A 241 20.57 12.30 -11.27
N LEU A 242 19.62 13.12 -11.71
CA LEU A 242 18.78 12.78 -12.84
C LEU A 242 19.62 12.45 -14.08
N GLY A 243 19.22 11.39 -14.78
CA GLY A 243 19.76 11.06 -16.10
C GLY A 243 18.98 11.76 -17.21
N THR A 244 19.53 11.77 -18.43
CA THR A 244 18.83 12.20 -19.65
C THR A 244 17.91 11.11 -20.20
N TYR A 245 17.09 10.52 -19.33
CA TYR A 245 16.25 9.38 -19.69
C TYR A 245 14.96 9.82 -20.39
N SER A 246 14.41 8.93 -21.23
CA SER A 246 13.21 9.19 -22.04
C SER A 246 12.30 7.96 -22.20
N ASP A 247 12.57 6.88 -21.45
CA ASP A 247 11.77 5.66 -21.52
C ASP A 247 10.48 5.82 -20.73
N VAL A 248 9.44 6.31 -21.41
CA VAL A 248 8.09 6.49 -20.83
C VAL A 248 7.48 5.19 -20.29
N ASN A 249 8.00 4.02 -20.67
CA ASN A 249 7.53 2.72 -20.22
C ASN A 249 8.52 2.02 -19.27
N ASP A 250 9.51 2.76 -18.73
CA ASP A 250 10.43 2.22 -17.74
C ASP A 250 9.69 1.54 -16.58
N ASN A 251 10.33 0.52 -16.01
CA ASN A 251 9.72 -0.35 -15.02
C ASN A 251 10.67 -0.51 -13.82
N SER A 252 10.37 0.24 -12.76
CA SER A 252 11.04 0.15 -11.45
C SER A 252 10.49 -0.98 -10.57
N GLY A 253 9.47 -1.71 -11.05
CA GLY A 253 8.93 -2.90 -10.43
C GLY A 253 7.47 -2.77 -9.97
N VAL A 254 7.15 -3.38 -8.83
CA VAL A 254 5.79 -3.49 -8.28
C VAL A 254 5.79 -3.11 -6.80
N MET A 255 4.86 -2.24 -6.42
CA MET A 255 4.46 -2.00 -5.04
C MET A 255 2.94 -2.17 -4.95
N GLN A 256 2.49 -3.23 -4.28
CA GLN A 256 1.08 -3.55 -4.12
C GLN A 256 0.74 -3.92 -2.67
N TYR A 257 -0.35 -3.38 -2.11
CA TYR A 257 -0.71 -3.56 -0.69
C TYR A 257 0.47 -3.26 0.24
N VAL A 258 0.98 -2.04 0.13
CA VAL A 258 2.13 -1.54 0.88
C VAL A 258 1.68 -0.43 1.84
N ARG A 259 2.18 -0.46 3.08
CA ARG A 259 2.07 0.65 4.02
C ARG A 259 3.45 1.25 4.26
N ILE A 260 3.56 2.56 4.15
CA ILE A 260 4.74 3.35 4.48
C ILE A 260 4.34 4.29 5.61
N GLU A 261 4.85 4.03 6.80
CA GLU A 261 4.42 4.69 8.02
C GLU A 261 5.61 5.45 8.62
N PHE A 262 5.38 6.69 9.08
CA PHE A 262 6.37 7.51 9.76
C PHE A 262 7.63 7.82 8.93
N GLY A 263 7.53 7.73 7.60
CA GLY A 263 8.58 8.13 6.66
C GLY A 263 8.66 9.65 6.54
N GLY A 264 9.38 10.15 5.54
CA GLY A 264 9.47 11.58 5.24
C GLY A 264 10.36 12.38 6.20
N ILE A 265 11.62 12.66 5.84
CA ILE A 265 12.58 13.29 6.75
C ILE A 265 13.35 14.44 6.09
N ALA A 266 13.40 15.59 6.77
CA ALA A 266 14.30 16.68 6.42
C ALA A 266 15.76 16.29 6.69
N LEU A 267 16.58 16.21 5.65
CA LEU A 267 18.01 15.86 5.77
C LEU A 267 18.91 17.09 5.66
N LEU A 268 18.49 18.10 4.90
CA LEU A 268 19.10 19.42 4.83
C LEU A 268 18.00 20.48 5.02
N ALA A 269 18.38 21.76 5.15
CA ALA A 269 17.39 22.83 5.25
C ALA A 269 16.70 23.01 3.88
N ASN A 270 15.36 22.86 3.85
CA ASN A 270 14.54 22.91 2.64
C ASN A 270 15.01 21.89 1.58
N SER A 271 15.40 20.70 2.05
CA SER A 271 15.61 19.55 1.16
C SER A 271 15.34 18.27 1.93
N GLU A 272 14.20 17.69 1.60
CA GLU A 272 13.54 16.63 2.32
C GLU A 272 13.45 15.36 1.47
N ILE A 273 13.15 14.24 2.12
CA ILE A 273 12.66 13.02 1.47
C ILE A 273 11.24 12.81 1.98
N ASN A 274 10.36 12.24 1.17
CA ASN A 274 8.92 12.10 1.44
C ASN A 274 8.56 10.70 1.94
N GLY A 275 7.27 10.44 2.12
CA GLY A 275 6.79 9.08 2.38
C GLY A 275 7.13 8.14 1.20
N LEU A 276 6.61 8.47 0.02
CA LEU A 276 6.99 7.86 -1.25
C LEU A 276 7.45 8.94 -2.25
N THR A 277 8.76 9.00 -2.49
CA THR A 277 9.37 9.92 -3.47
C THR A 277 9.61 9.20 -4.78
N MET A 278 9.21 9.80 -5.91
CA MET A 278 9.28 9.18 -7.24
C MET A 278 9.96 10.10 -8.25
N TYR A 279 11.18 9.77 -8.64
CA TYR A 279 11.91 10.48 -9.70
C TYR A 279 11.82 9.74 -11.02
N GLY A 280 11.17 10.33 -12.03
CA GLY A 280 11.16 9.80 -13.39
C GLY A 280 10.67 8.34 -13.48
N VAL A 281 9.70 7.94 -12.66
CA VAL A 281 9.19 6.55 -12.65
C VAL A 281 8.28 6.33 -13.86
N GLY A 282 8.53 5.25 -14.61
CA GLY A 282 7.84 4.96 -15.87
C GLY A 282 6.52 4.20 -15.74
N ALA A 283 5.73 4.25 -16.81
CA ALA A 283 4.40 3.65 -16.90
C ALA A 283 4.40 2.11 -16.85
N GLY A 284 5.57 1.47 -16.97
CA GLY A 284 5.72 0.03 -16.76
C GLY A 284 5.71 -0.38 -15.29
N THR A 285 5.87 0.57 -14.36
CA THR A 285 5.84 0.34 -12.91
C THR A 285 4.40 0.20 -12.40
N THR A 286 4.16 -0.73 -11.48
CA THR A 286 2.84 -0.92 -10.85
C THR A 286 2.83 -0.33 -9.44
N LEU A 287 1.97 0.66 -9.20
CA LEU A 287 1.67 1.23 -7.88
C LEU A 287 0.17 1.06 -7.61
N ASP A 288 -0.19 0.22 -6.64
CA ASP A 288 -1.58 -0.16 -6.40
C ASP A 288 -1.84 -0.49 -4.92
N HIS A 289 -2.83 0.11 -4.27
CA HIS A 289 -3.06 -0.08 -2.82
C HIS A 289 -1.82 0.25 -1.98
N ILE A 290 -1.44 1.54 -1.99
CA ILE A 290 -0.34 2.05 -1.16
C ILE A 290 -0.94 3.01 -0.14
N GLN A 291 -0.56 2.86 1.12
CA GLN A 291 -0.86 3.81 2.17
C GLN A 291 0.44 4.47 2.63
N VAL A 292 0.47 5.79 2.63
CA VAL A 292 1.48 6.58 3.33
C VAL A 292 0.82 7.20 4.56
N SER A 293 1.48 7.13 5.71
CA SER A 293 0.96 7.73 6.95
C SER A 293 2.03 8.35 7.80
N TYR A 294 1.70 9.46 8.49
CA TYR A 294 2.64 10.18 9.36
C TYR A 294 3.95 10.54 8.65
N SER A 295 3.88 10.84 7.34
CA SER A 295 5.05 11.35 6.63
C SER A 295 5.49 12.65 7.30
N GLY A 296 6.77 12.83 7.62
CA GLY A 296 7.30 14.08 8.16
C GLY A 296 7.46 15.18 7.12
N ASP A 297 7.05 14.89 5.89
CA ASP A 297 6.93 15.83 4.78
C ASP A 297 5.73 15.39 3.91
N ASP A 298 5.83 15.47 2.57
CA ASP A 298 4.77 15.02 1.68
C ASP A 298 4.48 13.53 1.81
N SER A 299 3.22 13.16 1.60
CA SER A 299 2.85 11.75 1.55
C SER A 299 3.34 11.09 0.26
N TYR A 300 3.04 11.72 -0.87
CA TYR A 300 3.47 11.26 -2.20
C TYR A 300 4.01 12.45 -2.97
N GLU A 301 5.19 12.29 -3.55
CA GLU A 301 5.76 13.31 -4.44
C GLU A 301 6.27 12.68 -5.74
N TRP A 302 5.75 13.19 -6.86
CA TRP A 302 6.18 12.82 -8.20
C TRP A 302 7.06 13.90 -8.80
N PHE A 303 8.34 13.61 -8.90
CA PHE A 303 9.31 14.38 -9.67
C PHE A 303 9.45 13.82 -11.09
N GLY A 304 8.55 14.25 -11.98
CA GLY A 304 8.54 13.79 -13.37
C GLY A 304 8.11 12.34 -13.55
N GLY A 305 8.26 11.82 -14.77
CA GLY A 305 7.85 10.46 -15.13
C GLY A 305 6.39 10.32 -15.57
N THR A 306 5.97 9.07 -15.73
CA THR A 306 4.72 8.67 -16.40
C THR A 306 3.97 7.56 -15.65
N VAL A 307 4.44 7.19 -14.45
CA VAL A 307 3.83 6.12 -13.65
C VAL A 307 2.37 6.41 -13.34
N ASN A 308 1.53 5.37 -13.44
CA ASN A 308 0.14 5.43 -13.03
C ASN A 308 -0.05 4.71 -11.70
N ALA A 309 -1.05 5.10 -10.92
CA ALA A 309 -1.38 4.45 -9.66
C ALA A 309 -2.87 4.30 -9.41
N LYS A 310 -3.28 3.31 -8.60
CA LYS A 310 -4.64 3.22 -8.06
C LYS A 310 -4.65 2.95 -6.57
N TYR A 311 -5.71 3.39 -5.89
CA TYR A 311 -5.97 3.09 -4.47
C TYR A 311 -4.86 3.59 -3.54
N LEU A 312 -4.77 4.91 -3.40
CA LEU A 312 -3.76 5.57 -2.56
C LEU A 312 -4.37 6.16 -1.30
N ILE A 313 -3.70 6.01 -0.16
CA ILE A 313 -4.12 6.60 1.13
C ILE A 313 -3.01 7.51 1.63
N ALA A 314 -3.30 8.81 1.80
CA ALA A 314 -2.49 9.75 2.57
C ALA A 314 -3.14 9.94 3.94
N LEU A 315 -2.50 9.48 5.00
CA LEU A 315 -3.05 9.55 6.36
C LEU A 315 -2.14 10.39 7.24
N ARG A 316 -2.60 11.59 7.62
CA ARG A 316 -1.88 12.50 8.52
C ARG A 316 -0.45 12.74 8.00
N GLY A 317 -0.27 13.18 6.77
CA GLY A 317 1.00 13.77 6.34
C GLY A 317 1.32 15.02 7.17
N PHE A 318 2.59 15.43 7.22
CA PHE A 318 2.98 16.68 7.86
C PHE A 318 2.80 17.84 6.88
N ASP A 319 3.24 17.66 5.63
CA ASP A 319 3.07 18.65 4.56
C ASP A 319 2.02 18.26 3.51
N ASP A 320 2.31 18.09 2.23
CA ASP A 320 1.28 17.92 1.21
C ASP A 320 0.85 16.45 1.03
N ASP A 321 -0.38 16.21 0.60
CA ASP A 321 -0.88 14.84 0.39
C ASP A 321 -0.46 14.30 -0.99
N TRP A 322 -0.57 15.14 -2.01
CA TRP A 322 -0.32 14.82 -3.42
C TRP A 322 0.52 15.92 -4.08
N ASP A 323 1.85 15.83 -3.96
CA ASP A 323 2.75 16.77 -4.63
C ASP A 323 3.18 16.26 -6.01
N THR A 324 3.12 17.13 -7.00
CA THR A 324 3.58 16.83 -8.36
C THR A 324 4.44 17.96 -8.90
N ASP A 325 5.62 17.59 -9.38
CA ASP A 325 6.53 18.52 -10.05
C ASP A 325 7.26 17.82 -11.22
N TRP A 326 8.17 18.56 -11.82
CA TRP A 326 9.18 18.12 -12.78
C TRP A 326 8.64 17.40 -14.02
N GLY A 327 7.42 17.72 -14.44
CA GLY A 327 6.87 17.22 -15.68
C GLY A 327 6.10 15.91 -15.53
N TRP A 328 5.67 15.52 -14.32
CA TRP A 328 4.94 14.26 -14.15
C TRP A 328 3.63 14.27 -14.95
N SER A 329 3.41 13.20 -15.72
CA SER A 329 2.32 13.09 -16.69
C SER A 329 1.57 11.75 -16.61
N GLY A 330 1.61 11.11 -15.44
CA GLY A 330 0.88 9.89 -15.13
C GLY A 330 -0.60 10.10 -14.76
N LYS A 331 -1.22 9.04 -14.24
CA LYS A 331 -2.64 9.02 -13.86
C LYS A 331 -2.85 8.33 -12.52
N VAL A 332 -3.77 8.86 -11.71
CA VAL A 332 -4.14 8.29 -10.42
C VAL A 332 -5.65 8.15 -10.30
N GLN A 333 -6.14 6.99 -9.86
CA GLN A 333 -7.57 6.81 -9.54
C GLN A 333 -7.78 6.22 -8.14
N TYR A 334 -8.78 6.72 -7.42
CA TYR A 334 -9.11 6.33 -6.05
C TYR A 334 -8.02 6.72 -5.06
N GLY A 335 -8.05 7.97 -4.60
CA GLY A 335 -7.15 8.43 -3.55
C GLY A 335 -7.92 9.07 -2.40
N VAL A 336 -7.53 8.78 -1.16
CA VAL A 336 -8.10 9.41 0.02
C VAL A 336 -7.02 10.05 0.87
N ALA A 337 -7.24 11.31 1.25
CA ALA A 337 -6.42 12.00 2.23
C ALA A 337 -7.25 12.28 3.50
N LEU A 338 -6.72 11.91 4.66
CA LEU A 338 -7.29 12.28 5.96
C LEU A 338 -6.22 12.92 6.82
N ARG A 339 -6.33 14.24 7.00
CA ARG A 339 -5.38 15.06 7.76
C ARG A 339 -5.75 15.13 9.24
N ASP A 340 -4.72 15.27 10.07
CA ASP A 340 -4.90 15.74 11.44
C ASP A 340 -5.03 17.28 11.43
N PRO A 341 -6.17 17.87 11.83
CA PRO A 341 -6.36 19.31 11.82
C PRO A 341 -5.39 20.07 12.76
N GLU A 342 -4.67 19.37 13.64
CA GLU A 342 -3.70 19.96 14.56
C GLU A 342 -2.25 19.93 14.06
N VAL A 343 -1.99 19.37 12.87
CA VAL A 343 -0.63 19.17 12.31
C VAL A 343 -0.56 19.68 10.87
N ALA A 344 0.22 20.73 10.64
CA ALA A 344 0.55 21.26 9.32
C ALA A 344 1.97 21.85 9.33
N ASP A 345 2.59 21.89 8.15
CA ASP A 345 3.94 22.39 7.96
C ASP A 345 4.03 23.93 7.84
N GLN A 346 5.24 24.46 8.07
CA GLN A 346 5.63 25.86 7.93
C GLN A 346 5.56 26.39 6.49
N SER A 347 5.68 25.53 5.48
CA SER A 347 5.46 25.82 4.06
C SER A 347 3.99 26.17 3.76
N ALA A 348 3.10 25.79 4.68
CA ALA A 348 1.66 25.82 4.65
C ALA A 348 1.01 24.70 3.83
N SER A 349 0.53 23.67 4.53
CA SER A 349 0.12 22.41 3.94
C SER A 349 -1.18 22.44 3.14
N ASN A 350 -1.20 21.63 2.11
CA ASN A 350 -2.19 21.51 1.07
C ASN A 350 -2.66 20.06 0.90
N GLY A 351 -3.79 19.91 0.20
CA GLY A 351 -4.18 18.61 -0.33
C GLY A 351 -3.34 18.26 -1.55
N PHE A 352 -3.39 19.11 -2.58
CA PHE A 352 -2.53 19.04 -3.76
C PHE A 352 -1.63 20.26 -3.80
N GLU A 353 -0.33 20.06 -3.98
CA GLU A 353 0.57 21.06 -4.55
C GLU A 353 1.00 20.57 -5.93
N SER A 354 1.00 21.47 -6.91
CA SER A 354 1.42 21.11 -8.26
C SER A 354 2.22 22.23 -8.88
N ASP A 355 3.48 21.89 -9.12
CA ASP A 355 4.50 22.72 -9.72
C ASP A 355 4.90 22.18 -11.10
N ASN A 356 5.73 22.94 -11.81
CA ASN A 356 6.29 22.46 -13.06
C ASN A 356 7.72 22.96 -13.32
N PHE A 357 7.89 24.23 -13.70
CA PHE A 357 9.22 24.85 -13.75
C PHE A 357 9.27 25.87 -12.64
N ASN A 358 10.36 26.02 -11.91
CA ASN A 358 10.57 27.16 -11.01
C ASN A 358 11.34 28.26 -11.77
N PRO A 359 10.86 29.52 -11.91
CA PRO A 359 9.70 30.15 -11.25
C PRO A 359 8.46 30.25 -12.15
N GLY A 360 8.11 29.22 -12.90
CA GLY A 360 6.87 29.11 -13.68
C GLY A 360 7.03 29.37 -15.17
N LEU A 361 8.20 29.07 -15.73
CA LEU A 361 8.51 29.34 -17.15
C LEU A 361 7.62 28.51 -18.10
N PRO A 362 7.26 29.05 -19.29
CA PRO A 362 6.51 28.29 -20.29
C PRO A 362 7.33 27.13 -20.87
N ALA A 363 6.67 26.08 -21.38
CA ALA A 363 7.30 25.00 -22.15
C ALA A 363 7.63 25.44 -23.59
N THR A 364 8.38 26.53 -23.70
CA THR A 364 8.83 27.13 -24.96
C THR A 364 10.31 27.49 -24.88
N GLY A 365 10.93 27.84 -26.01
CA GLY A 365 12.34 28.21 -26.05
C GLY A 365 13.23 27.07 -25.50
N PRO A 366 14.05 27.31 -24.46
CA PRO A 366 14.87 26.26 -23.85
C PRO A 366 14.09 25.06 -23.28
N ASN A 367 12.81 25.27 -22.94
CA ASN A 367 11.94 24.24 -22.38
C ASN A 367 11.07 23.55 -23.46
N ALA A 368 11.24 23.89 -24.73
CA ALA A 368 10.43 23.34 -25.80
C ALA A 368 10.63 21.81 -25.92
N GLY A 369 9.53 21.07 -25.89
CA GLY A 369 9.54 19.60 -25.99
C GLY A 369 9.73 18.86 -24.66
N LEU A 370 9.97 19.56 -23.55
CA LEU A 370 9.97 18.98 -22.21
C LEU A 370 8.53 18.75 -21.73
N PRO A 371 8.27 17.71 -20.92
CA PRO A 371 6.94 17.47 -20.38
C PRO A 371 6.53 18.61 -19.44
N LEU A 372 5.24 18.97 -19.47
CA LEU A 372 4.64 19.78 -18.42
C LEU A 372 4.11 18.86 -17.32
N THR A 373 4.18 19.28 -16.06
CA THR A 373 3.44 18.61 -14.98
C THR A 373 1.96 18.70 -15.34
N GLY A 374 1.37 17.56 -15.66
CA GLY A 374 0.13 17.50 -16.41
C GLY A 374 -0.64 16.20 -16.22
N GLY A 375 -0.29 15.47 -15.17
CA GLY A 375 -0.95 14.23 -14.79
C GLY A 375 -2.44 14.42 -14.46
N VAL A 376 -3.13 13.29 -14.33
CA VAL A 376 -4.59 13.27 -14.19
C VAL A 376 -4.99 12.46 -12.97
N PHE A 377 -5.59 13.12 -11.98
CA PHE A 377 -6.21 12.49 -10.83
C PHE A 377 -7.72 12.34 -11.06
N ALA A 378 -8.29 11.22 -10.65
CA ALA A 378 -9.74 11.01 -10.67
C ALA A 378 -10.22 10.28 -9.42
N ASN A 379 -11.43 10.60 -8.95
CA ASN A 379 -12.03 9.97 -7.78
C ASN A 379 -11.14 10.14 -6.52
N MET A 380 -10.85 11.38 -6.15
CA MET A 380 -10.08 11.72 -4.96
C MET A 380 -10.99 12.23 -3.84
N SER A 381 -10.67 11.97 -2.57
CA SER A 381 -11.39 12.48 -1.41
C SER A 381 -10.44 12.97 -0.33
N ASN A 382 -10.39 14.28 -0.12
CA ASN A 382 -9.50 14.89 0.87
C ASN A 382 -10.30 15.50 2.03
N PHE A 383 -9.91 15.19 3.27
CA PHE A 383 -10.59 15.60 4.50
C PHE A 383 -9.61 16.20 5.51
N VAL A 384 -9.93 17.38 6.05
CA VAL A 384 -9.16 18.03 7.14
C VAL A 384 -10.07 18.41 8.30
N PHE A 385 -10.74 19.56 8.21
CA PHE A 385 -11.61 20.06 9.28
C PHE A 385 -13.06 19.64 9.06
N SER A 386 -13.65 18.97 10.06
CA SER A 386 -15.10 18.73 10.11
C SER A 386 -15.90 19.97 10.53
N GLY A 387 -15.26 20.86 11.30
CA GLY A 387 -15.76 22.19 11.68
C GLY A 387 -15.18 23.30 10.80
N THR A 388 -15.24 24.55 11.27
CA THR A 388 -14.67 25.70 10.54
C THR A 388 -13.18 25.50 10.27
N PRO A 389 -12.72 25.55 9.01
CA PRO A 389 -11.30 25.48 8.69
C PRO A 389 -10.50 26.63 9.29
N SER A 390 -9.25 26.36 9.65
CA SER A 390 -8.32 27.35 10.21
C SER A 390 -7.09 27.51 9.32
N SER A 391 -6.71 28.76 9.05
CA SER A 391 -5.42 29.12 8.45
C SER A 391 -4.42 29.67 9.49
N ALA A 392 -4.71 29.50 10.78
CA ALA A 392 -3.76 29.77 11.84
C ALA A 392 -2.72 28.64 11.93
N ALA A 393 -1.54 28.95 12.48
CA ALA A 393 -0.54 27.93 12.73
C ALA A 393 -1.11 26.80 13.61
N SER A 394 -0.91 25.57 13.16
CA SER A 394 -1.42 24.37 13.80
C SER A 394 -0.70 24.12 15.13
N PRO A 395 -1.41 23.79 16.23
CA PRO A 395 -0.83 23.74 17.57
C PRO A 395 0.20 22.62 17.77
N LYS A 396 0.16 21.57 16.94
CA LYS A 396 1.12 20.45 16.95
C LYS A 396 1.92 20.37 15.66
N GLY A 397 1.83 21.40 14.80
CA GLY A 397 2.60 21.55 13.58
C GLY A 397 3.65 22.65 13.68
N SER A 398 4.24 23.00 12.54
CA SER A 398 5.18 24.12 12.37
C SER A 398 4.55 25.32 11.63
N GLY A 399 3.39 25.13 10.98
CA GLY A 399 2.69 26.19 10.27
C GLY A 399 1.19 25.93 10.05
N PRO A 400 0.54 26.66 9.13
CA PRO A 400 -0.90 26.60 8.92
C PRO A 400 -1.31 25.63 7.82
N PHE A 401 -2.58 25.24 7.78
CA PHE A 401 -3.17 24.72 6.55
C PHE A 401 -3.43 25.87 5.55
N GLN A 402 -3.32 25.58 4.26
CA GLN A 402 -3.57 26.54 3.18
C GLN A 402 -4.74 26.12 2.30
N SER A 403 -4.55 25.18 1.36
CA SER A 403 -5.52 24.94 0.30
C SER A 403 -5.77 23.47 0.01
N ALA A 404 -6.97 23.12 -0.49
CA ALA A 404 -7.19 21.78 -1.00
C ALA A 404 -6.38 21.54 -2.28
N MET A 405 -6.21 22.58 -3.11
CA MET A 405 -5.43 22.54 -4.34
C MET A 405 -4.67 23.85 -4.55
N HIS A 406 -3.35 23.83 -4.38
CA HIS A 406 -2.44 24.90 -4.82
C HIS A 406 -1.83 24.52 -6.16
N LEU A 407 -2.37 25.10 -7.23
CA LEU A 407 -1.92 24.81 -8.60
C LEU A 407 -1.14 26.01 -9.11
N ARG A 408 0.15 25.83 -9.38
CA ARG A 408 1.04 26.97 -9.64
C ARG A 408 2.13 26.65 -10.67
N ARG A 409 3.00 27.65 -10.91
CA ARG A 409 4.24 27.52 -11.69
C ARG A 409 4.10 26.82 -13.06
N ASN A 410 3.04 27.17 -13.81
CA ASN A 410 2.77 26.63 -15.15
C ASN A 410 2.43 25.11 -15.16
N THR A 411 1.88 24.59 -14.06
CA THR A 411 1.26 23.27 -14.05
C THR A 411 0.04 23.21 -15.00
N SER A 412 -0.20 22.02 -15.54
CA SER A 412 -1.36 21.64 -16.35
C SER A 412 -2.12 20.45 -15.73
N LEU A 413 -1.91 20.19 -14.43
CA LEU A 413 -2.54 19.11 -13.68
C LEU A 413 -4.06 19.09 -13.87
N SER A 414 -4.64 17.91 -14.00
CA SER A 414 -6.08 17.76 -14.16
C SER A 414 -6.68 16.88 -13.07
N ILE A 415 -7.85 17.25 -12.54
CA ILE A 415 -8.51 16.57 -11.43
C ILE A 415 -9.99 16.39 -11.78
N PHE A 416 -10.47 15.15 -11.66
CA PHE A 416 -11.81 14.74 -12.05
C PHE A 416 -12.58 14.08 -10.91
N ASN A 417 -13.87 14.38 -10.79
CA ASN A 417 -14.80 13.65 -9.91
C ASN A 417 -14.29 13.50 -8.48
N SER A 418 -13.80 14.60 -7.89
CA SER A 418 -13.14 14.57 -6.59
C SER A 418 -13.85 15.46 -5.57
N LEU A 419 -13.76 15.07 -4.31
CA LEU A 419 -14.34 15.73 -3.15
C LEU A 419 -13.22 16.31 -2.29
N MET A 420 -13.28 17.61 -1.99
CA MET A 420 -12.38 18.26 -1.04
C MET A 420 -13.22 18.86 0.09
N VAL A 421 -12.88 18.55 1.34
CA VAL A 421 -13.67 18.99 2.50
C VAL A 421 -12.79 19.58 3.59
N GLY A 422 -13.13 20.82 3.98
CA GLY A 422 -12.63 21.40 5.22
C GLY A 422 -11.26 22.06 5.10
N TYR A 423 -10.89 22.63 3.96
CA TYR A 423 -9.66 23.41 3.83
C TYR A 423 -9.93 24.92 3.96
N PRO A 424 -8.96 25.74 4.39
CA PRO A 424 -9.14 27.20 4.40
C PRO A 424 -9.43 27.74 2.98
N GLU A 425 -8.70 27.25 1.99
CA GLU A 425 -8.93 27.55 0.57
C GLU A 425 -9.32 26.27 -0.18
N GLY A 426 -10.26 26.34 -1.12
CA GLY A 426 -10.58 25.20 -1.99
C GLY A 426 -9.58 25.11 -3.16
N LEU A 427 -9.76 25.94 -4.18
CA LEU A 427 -8.79 26.13 -5.26
C LEU A 427 -8.00 27.43 -5.04
N ARG A 428 -6.68 27.31 -4.99
CA ARG A 428 -5.73 28.42 -5.16
C ARG A 428 -5.03 28.27 -6.52
N LEU A 429 -5.50 29.05 -7.49
CA LEU A 429 -4.89 29.10 -8.83
C LEU A 429 -3.85 30.21 -8.86
N ASP A 430 -2.58 29.84 -8.98
CA ASP A 430 -1.46 30.75 -8.78
C ASP A 430 -0.56 30.83 -10.03
N ALA A 431 -0.08 32.02 -10.32
CA ALA A 431 1.03 32.22 -11.24
C ALA A 431 1.97 33.29 -10.67
N PRO A 432 3.29 33.05 -10.69
CA PRO A 432 4.26 34.07 -10.29
C PRO A 432 4.07 35.39 -11.04
N THR A 433 4.33 36.51 -10.36
CA THR A 433 4.18 37.85 -10.93
C THR A 433 4.92 37.95 -12.27
N GLY A 434 4.23 38.42 -13.30
CA GLY A 434 4.80 38.54 -14.66
C GLY A 434 4.69 37.27 -15.52
N THR A 435 4.05 36.21 -15.03
CA THR A 435 3.77 34.98 -15.78
C THR A 435 2.26 34.69 -15.80
N THR A 436 1.81 33.90 -16.79
CA THR A 436 0.41 33.49 -16.93
C THR A 436 0.24 31.98 -17.13
N GLY A 437 1.32 31.20 -17.13
CA GLY A 437 1.31 29.81 -17.62
C GLY A 437 0.23 28.92 -17.00
N THR A 438 0.03 28.97 -15.69
CA THR A 438 -1.04 28.21 -15.02
C THR A 438 -2.43 28.62 -15.52
N LEU A 439 -2.67 29.93 -15.69
CA LEU A 439 -3.93 30.45 -16.25
C LEU A 439 -4.09 30.12 -17.73
N ASP A 440 -3.02 30.13 -18.50
CA ASP A 440 -3.02 29.78 -19.93
C ASP A 440 -3.38 28.29 -20.11
N ASN A 441 -2.86 27.42 -19.23
CA ASN A 441 -3.25 26.01 -19.21
C ASN A 441 -4.72 25.83 -18.83
N ALA A 442 -5.22 26.60 -17.85
CA ALA A 442 -6.63 26.59 -17.45
C ALA A 442 -7.57 27.05 -18.58
N THR A 443 -7.23 28.14 -19.26
CA THR A 443 -8.08 28.76 -20.31
C THR A 443 -8.01 28.03 -21.65
N SER A 444 -6.87 27.43 -22.00
CA SER A 444 -6.72 26.59 -23.20
C SER A 444 -7.37 25.20 -23.07
N GLY A 445 -7.69 24.79 -21.84
CA GLY A 445 -8.21 23.45 -21.52
C GLY A 445 -7.15 22.36 -21.40
N ALA A 446 -5.86 22.74 -21.36
CA ALA A 446 -4.75 21.82 -21.03
C ALA A 446 -4.84 21.33 -19.58
N MET A 447 -5.20 22.23 -18.65
CA MET A 447 -5.64 21.91 -17.30
C MET A 447 -7.16 21.70 -17.29
N GLN A 448 -7.62 20.63 -16.64
CA GLN A 448 -9.05 20.30 -16.55
C GLN A 448 -9.42 19.96 -15.10
N LEU A 449 -10.18 20.86 -14.48
CA LEU A 449 -10.77 20.66 -13.14
C LEU A 449 -12.28 20.46 -13.31
N ARG A 450 -12.75 19.23 -13.15
CA ARG A 450 -14.08 18.81 -13.62
C ARG A 450 -14.78 17.87 -12.65
N GLY A 451 -16.05 18.09 -12.36
CA GLY A 451 -16.83 17.27 -11.44
C GLY A 451 -16.35 17.37 -9.99
N LEU A 452 -15.71 18.49 -9.63
CA LEU A 452 -15.17 18.71 -8.29
C LEU A 452 -16.25 19.21 -7.34
N VAL A 453 -16.22 18.74 -6.10
CA VAL A 453 -17.05 19.25 -5.00
C VAL A 453 -16.12 19.84 -3.95
N LEU A 454 -16.19 21.16 -3.76
CA LEU A 454 -15.49 21.88 -2.70
C LEU A 454 -16.48 22.16 -1.57
N ALA A 455 -16.27 21.57 -0.41
CA ALA A 455 -17.19 21.67 0.71
C ALA A 455 -16.48 22.22 1.96
N ASN A 456 -17.20 23.01 2.75
CA ASN A 456 -16.70 23.55 4.02
C ASN A 456 -15.38 24.35 3.84
N MET A 457 -15.36 25.32 2.92
CA MET A 457 -14.18 26.16 2.68
C MET A 457 -14.43 27.59 3.17
N ASN A 458 -13.41 28.26 3.73
CA ASN A 458 -13.51 29.68 4.04
C ASN A 458 -13.48 30.51 2.75
N THR A 459 -12.55 30.17 1.84
CA THR A 459 -12.44 30.75 0.50
C THR A 459 -12.46 29.63 -0.55
N PRO A 460 -13.64 29.28 -1.10
CA PRO A 460 -13.75 28.14 -2.01
C PRO A 460 -12.85 28.22 -3.25
N VAL A 461 -12.70 29.40 -3.86
CA VAL A 461 -11.88 29.60 -5.05
C VAL A 461 -11.20 30.97 -4.96
N ARG A 462 -9.91 31.03 -5.28
CA ARG A 462 -9.16 32.27 -5.38
C ARG A 462 -8.03 32.21 -6.40
N GLY A 463 -7.65 33.39 -6.86
CA GLY A 463 -6.40 33.60 -7.58
C GLY A 463 -5.28 34.00 -6.62
N ALA A 464 -4.03 33.77 -7.05
CA ALA A 464 -2.83 34.23 -6.38
C ALA A 464 -1.77 34.70 -7.39
N GLY A 465 -0.85 35.55 -6.92
CA GLY A 465 0.18 36.15 -7.76
C GLY A 465 -0.42 37.01 -8.88
N ALA A 466 -0.12 36.65 -10.13
CA ALA A 466 -0.63 37.34 -11.33
C ALA A 466 -2.08 36.96 -11.69
N ILE A 467 -2.65 35.92 -11.05
CA ILE A 467 -4.01 35.47 -11.32
C ILE A 467 -4.98 36.13 -10.35
N THR A 468 -6.01 36.78 -10.88
CA THR A 468 -7.08 37.40 -10.09
C THR A 468 -8.11 36.40 -9.59
N ASN A 469 -8.83 36.75 -8.52
CA ASN A 469 -9.94 35.94 -8.02
C ASN A 469 -11.04 35.71 -9.07
N ASP A 470 -11.33 36.72 -9.90
CA ASP A 470 -12.34 36.64 -10.95
C ASP A 470 -11.95 35.63 -12.03
N GLN A 471 -10.67 35.60 -12.43
CA GLN A 471 -10.16 34.62 -13.40
C GLN A 471 -10.23 33.19 -12.86
N ALA A 472 -9.80 32.97 -11.61
CA ALA A 472 -9.89 31.66 -10.97
C ALA A 472 -11.35 31.19 -10.83
N THR A 473 -12.24 32.10 -10.40
CA THR A 473 -13.67 31.82 -10.24
C THR A 473 -14.35 31.53 -11.57
N ALA A 474 -14.03 32.29 -12.63
CA ALA A 474 -14.57 32.06 -13.97
C ALA A 474 -14.15 30.69 -14.53
N PHE A 475 -12.88 30.31 -14.35
CA PHE A 475 -12.40 28.99 -14.75
C PHE A 475 -13.13 27.87 -14.00
N PHE A 476 -13.11 27.90 -12.66
CA PHE A 476 -13.71 26.86 -11.84
C PHE A 476 -15.23 26.74 -12.04
N GLY A 477 -15.91 27.89 -12.20
CA GLY A 477 -17.35 28.01 -12.40
C GLY A 477 -17.84 27.73 -13.82
N THR A 478 -16.97 27.29 -14.74
CA THR A 478 -17.38 26.93 -16.11
C THR A 478 -18.47 25.85 -16.06
N ALA A 479 -19.67 26.16 -16.56
CA ALA A 479 -20.86 25.31 -16.39
C ALA A 479 -20.66 23.88 -16.90
N ALA A 480 -19.92 23.70 -18.01
CA ALA A 480 -19.62 22.39 -18.57
C ALA A 480 -18.76 21.51 -17.64
N PHE A 481 -17.99 22.11 -16.72
CA PHE A 481 -17.12 21.39 -15.80
C PHE A 481 -17.89 20.81 -14.61
N LYS A 482 -19.14 21.23 -14.38
CA LYS A 482 -20.01 20.72 -13.31
C LYS A 482 -19.39 20.71 -11.91
N ASN A 483 -18.48 21.65 -11.65
CA ASN A 483 -17.93 21.82 -10.32
C ASN A 483 -18.98 22.44 -9.38
N GLN A 484 -18.88 22.12 -8.10
CA GLN A 484 -19.83 22.53 -7.06
C GLN A 484 -19.09 23.12 -5.87
N ILE A 485 -19.68 24.16 -5.29
CA ILE A 485 -19.24 24.77 -4.03
C ILE A 485 -20.36 24.57 -3.02
N ILE A 486 -20.06 23.89 -1.92
CA ILE A 486 -20.98 23.60 -0.83
C ILE A 486 -20.55 24.39 0.40
N ALA A 487 -21.38 25.37 0.78
CA ALA A 487 -21.13 26.18 1.96
C ALA A 487 -21.12 25.33 3.24
N SER A 488 -20.41 25.78 4.28
CA SER A 488 -20.30 25.07 5.56
C SER A 488 -21.67 24.75 6.19
N THR A 489 -22.67 25.63 6.03
CA THR A 489 -24.04 25.41 6.50
C THR A 489 -24.78 24.28 5.80
N ASP A 490 -24.28 23.84 4.63
CA ASP A 490 -24.92 22.90 3.73
C ASP A 490 -24.17 21.57 3.62
N VAL A 491 -23.05 21.39 4.33
CA VAL A 491 -22.23 20.16 4.28
C VAL A 491 -23.04 18.91 4.63
N ALA A 492 -24.01 19.04 5.54
CA ALA A 492 -24.91 17.94 5.90
C ALA A 492 -25.71 17.38 4.71
N LYS A 493 -25.95 18.19 3.65
CA LYS A 493 -26.63 17.75 2.42
C LYS A 493 -25.79 16.78 1.59
N LEU A 494 -24.47 16.73 1.80
CA LEU A 494 -23.61 15.73 1.17
C LEU A 494 -23.76 14.34 1.76
N LEU A 495 -24.43 14.22 2.92
CA LEU A 495 -24.65 12.94 3.61
C LEU A 495 -23.34 12.15 3.79
N LEU A 496 -22.27 12.85 4.20
CA LEU A 496 -21.01 12.24 4.59
C LEU A 496 -21.19 11.44 5.88
N ASN A 497 -20.39 10.39 6.06
CA ASN A 497 -20.35 9.71 7.34
C ASN A 497 -19.65 10.62 8.38
N ALA A 498 -20.19 10.71 9.60
CA ALA A 498 -19.53 11.47 10.66
C ALA A 498 -18.12 10.93 10.96
N ALA A 499 -17.91 9.62 10.78
CA ALA A 499 -16.61 8.99 10.93
C ALA A 499 -15.64 9.28 9.77
N SER A 500 -16.00 10.01 8.71
CA SER A 500 -15.04 10.38 7.65
C SER A 500 -13.87 11.21 8.17
N PHE A 501 -14.02 11.86 9.34
CA PHE A 501 -12.98 12.64 10.01
C PHE A 501 -12.37 11.93 11.23
N ASN A 502 -12.71 10.66 11.47
CA ASN A 502 -12.14 9.92 12.59
C ASN A 502 -10.72 9.45 12.22
N LEU A 503 -9.71 9.98 12.91
CA LEU A 503 -8.30 9.74 12.60
C LEU A 503 -7.83 8.29 12.82
N THR A 504 -8.54 7.47 13.60
CA THR A 504 -8.13 6.10 13.93
C THR A 504 -9.09 5.01 13.47
N ALA A 505 -10.33 5.39 13.15
CA ALA A 505 -11.35 4.48 12.64
C ALA A 505 -12.26 5.20 11.63
N PRO A 506 -11.73 5.66 10.48
CA PRO A 506 -12.53 6.39 9.53
C PRO A 506 -13.55 5.51 8.82
N ASN A 507 -14.63 6.13 8.38
CA ASN A 507 -15.53 5.57 7.38
C ASN A 507 -15.78 6.63 6.31
N PHE A 508 -15.27 6.40 5.11
CA PHE A 508 -15.33 7.36 4.01
C PHE A 508 -16.53 7.15 3.09
N LEU A 509 -17.35 6.12 3.32
CA LEU A 509 -18.50 5.84 2.47
C LEU A 509 -19.56 6.95 2.61
N PRO A 510 -19.98 7.58 1.51
CA PRO A 510 -21.17 8.42 1.51
C PRO A 510 -22.39 7.61 1.95
N GLN A 511 -23.29 8.23 2.72
CA GLN A 511 -24.51 7.56 3.16
C GLN A 511 -25.48 7.37 1.98
N ALA A 512 -26.44 6.45 2.15
CA ALA A 512 -27.48 6.21 1.16
C ALA A 512 -28.23 7.51 0.80
N GLY A 513 -28.40 7.77 -0.49
CA GLY A 513 -29.03 8.99 -1.00
C GLY A 513 -28.08 10.20 -1.11
N SER A 514 -26.80 10.05 -0.75
CA SER A 514 -25.80 11.12 -0.96
C SER A 514 -25.77 11.55 -2.43
N PRO A 515 -25.75 12.87 -2.72
CA PRO A 515 -25.58 13.36 -4.08
C PRO A 515 -24.23 12.93 -4.68
N LEU A 516 -23.24 12.61 -3.84
CA LEU A 516 -21.91 12.15 -4.27
C LEU A 516 -21.94 10.76 -4.92
N LEU A 517 -22.98 9.95 -4.69
CA LEU A 517 -23.10 8.63 -5.31
C LEU A 517 -23.47 8.69 -6.80
N THR A 518 -23.69 9.90 -7.34
CA THR A 518 -24.03 10.13 -8.74
C THR A 518 -23.31 11.38 -9.27
N GLY A 519 -23.45 11.66 -10.57
CA GLY A 519 -23.04 12.94 -11.14
C GLY A 519 -21.58 13.03 -11.59
N ALA A 520 -20.81 11.95 -11.47
CA ALA A 520 -19.47 11.88 -12.07
C ALA A 520 -19.50 12.13 -13.58
N ILE A 521 -18.44 12.75 -14.10
CA ILE A 521 -18.26 13.04 -15.52
C ILE A 521 -16.97 12.44 -16.04
N TRP A 522 -17.04 11.91 -17.27
CA TRP A 522 -15.94 11.21 -17.92
C TRP A 522 -15.74 11.74 -19.34
N ASP A 523 -15.45 13.04 -19.43
CA ASP A 523 -15.10 13.74 -20.65
C ASP A 523 -13.62 14.17 -20.64
N GLY A 524 -13.16 14.82 -21.72
CA GLY A 524 -11.80 15.35 -21.80
C GLY A 524 -10.73 14.32 -21.44
N LYS A 525 -9.80 14.71 -20.56
CA LYS A 525 -8.75 13.83 -20.02
C LYS A 525 -9.30 12.70 -19.13
N GLY A 526 -10.47 12.87 -18.52
CA GLY A 526 -11.14 11.82 -17.73
C GLY A 526 -11.64 10.64 -18.59
N ALA A 527 -11.90 10.86 -19.88
CA ALA A 527 -12.37 9.80 -20.78
C ALA A 527 -11.32 8.69 -21.04
N ASP A 528 -10.04 8.92 -20.70
CA ASP A 528 -8.93 7.99 -20.92
C ASP A 528 -9.20 6.58 -20.36
N ALA A 529 -8.87 5.53 -21.11
CA ALA A 529 -9.21 4.14 -20.78
C ALA A 529 -8.62 3.62 -19.45
N PHE A 530 -7.61 4.29 -18.88
CA PHE A 530 -7.07 3.94 -17.56
C PHE A 530 -8.11 4.03 -16.44
N PHE A 531 -8.99 5.03 -16.49
CA PHE A 531 -9.97 5.26 -15.42
C PHE A 531 -11.16 4.30 -15.56
N THR A 532 -11.59 3.71 -14.45
CA THR A 532 -12.92 3.10 -14.33
C THR A 532 -13.98 4.19 -14.34
N LYS A 533 -15.05 4.03 -15.11
CA LYS A 533 -16.07 5.08 -15.30
C LYS A 533 -17.12 5.00 -14.21
N GLU A 534 -16.75 5.47 -13.02
CA GLU A 534 -17.64 5.47 -11.86
C GLU A 534 -18.82 6.43 -12.03
N THR A 535 -19.90 6.16 -11.30
CA THR A 535 -21.03 7.08 -11.24
C THR A 535 -20.86 8.15 -10.17
N PHE A 536 -19.97 7.93 -9.20
CA PHE A 536 -19.81 8.74 -8.00
C PHE A 536 -18.64 9.74 -8.06
N ILE A 537 -18.77 10.81 -7.28
CA ILE A 537 -17.75 11.83 -7.01
C ILE A 537 -17.06 11.49 -5.68
N GLY A 538 -15.75 11.62 -5.64
CA GLY A 538 -14.91 11.16 -4.54
C GLY A 538 -14.33 9.77 -4.80
N ALA A 539 -13.57 9.26 -3.83
CA ALA A 539 -12.88 7.98 -3.89
C ALA A 539 -13.77 6.78 -3.57
N PHE A 540 -15.01 7.01 -3.16
CA PHE A 540 -15.88 5.99 -2.60
C PHE A 540 -17.31 6.07 -3.15
N GLY A 541 -17.77 4.94 -3.68
CA GLY A 541 -19.19 4.66 -3.87
C GLY A 541 -19.74 3.93 -2.65
N THR A 542 -20.29 2.73 -2.85
CA THR A 542 -20.83 1.89 -1.77
C THR A 542 -19.84 0.86 -1.22
N SER A 543 -18.65 0.75 -1.82
CA SER A 543 -17.62 -0.23 -1.47
C SER A 543 -16.43 0.47 -0.84
N ASP A 544 -15.95 -0.07 0.29
CA ASP A 544 -14.79 0.45 0.99
C ASP A 544 -13.56 -0.37 0.62
N TRP A 545 -12.77 0.14 -0.32
CA TRP A 545 -11.54 -0.48 -0.81
C TRP A 545 -10.38 -0.39 0.18
N THR A 546 -10.50 0.36 1.28
CA THR A 546 -9.46 0.44 2.32
C THR A 546 -9.49 -0.77 3.27
N LYS A 547 -10.61 -1.49 3.31
CA LYS A 547 -10.84 -2.60 4.25
C LYS A 547 -9.88 -3.76 4.03
N GLY A 548 -9.46 -4.35 5.14
CA GLY A 548 -8.59 -5.53 5.17
C GLY A 548 -7.10 -5.18 5.19
N TRP A 549 -6.70 -4.11 4.51
CA TRP A 549 -5.28 -3.85 4.26
C TRP A 549 -4.78 -2.48 4.71
N ALA A 550 -5.61 -1.47 4.96
CA ALA A 550 -5.15 -0.20 5.54
C ALA A 550 -4.96 -0.32 7.07
N ASN A 551 -4.17 0.58 7.67
CA ASN A 551 -4.08 0.74 9.12
C ASN A 551 -4.21 2.21 9.51
N PHE A 552 -5.28 2.55 10.23
CA PHE A 552 -5.56 3.93 10.66
C PHE A 552 -5.05 4.24 12.06
N ASP A 553 -4.48 3.26 12.79
CA ASP A 553 -3.79 3.49 14.06
C ASP A 553 -2.39 2.85 14.06
N PRO A 554 -1.49 3.28 13.15
CA PRO A 554 -0.14 2.78 13.10
C PRO A 554 0.70 3.26 14.30
N GLN A 555 0.22 4.24 15.09
CA GLN A 555 0.89 4.65 16.33
C GLN A 555 0.93 3.49 17.34
N ASN A 556 -0.19 2.78 17.50
CA ASN A 556 -0.32 1.72 18.50
C ASN A 556 -0.05 0.30 17.97
N ALA A 557 0.16 0.14 16.67
CA ALA A 557 0.41 -1.16 16.04
C ALA A 557 1.73 -1.79 16.49
N ASN A 558 1.70 -3.07 16.89
CA ASN A 558 2.90 -3.83 17.24
C ASN A 558 3.30 -4.74 16.07
N TYR A 559 4.47 -4.48 15.50
CA TYR A 559 5.02 -5.21 14.36
C TYR A 559 6.18 -6.14 14.72
N ASP A 560 6.50 -6.28 16.00
CA ASP A 560 7.62 -7.11 16.46
C ASP A 560 7.31 -8.61 16.48
N LYS A 561 6.03 -8.99 16.36
CA LYS A 561 5.50 -10.34 16.61
C LYS A 561 5.02 -11.06 15.35
#